data_AF-A0A9P5BIL2-F1
#
_entry.id   AF-A0A9P5BIL2-F1
#
_cell.length_a   1.000
_cell.length_b   1.000
_cell.length_c   1.000
_cell.angle_alpha   90.00
_cell.angle_beta   90.00
_cell.angle_gamma   90.00
#
_symmetry.space_group_name_H-M   'P 1'
#
loop_
_entity.id
_entity.type
_entity.pdbx_description
1 polymer ?
#
loop_
_entity_poly.entity_id
_entity_poly.type
_entity_poly.pdbx_seq_one_letter_code
_entity_poly.pdbx_strand_id
1 'polypeptide(L)'
;MADSSGPRRYALLVGIDFYLPGNARNMALSNLQGCVNDVKGIHGFLNTAFADEFKTVILTSSPAGPDPKMPLEDPQAWPTFENIKTQFDLVFSNAKEGDVFFFHYSGHGARLPRTMASPNKETDPSLLTIDFCEGGRPVLVVFLDSCYSGGSWREGCRFRTPDTKIKIPNLPSDEVVIEVPIVIAKIEGDRIILPIGQVHGVERHSEFVFCSPPATFISIDDVEPDTCSAKIPSILLSSQRQLYPMKSLPVTPSKWSFGSKTFKFAVDSALGAAFYHAIQHAVQHRIASPLQTFDNIEECDIDVLRLKARRDHVDIIAPESLTGYHGPVRGLSLRIHDPGVIDETVAALTHLGRFGQILNLFDDGVRGNGIVFDISVLKRQTNQGTSGTFTYRFHNKSANTLYVTVLNLGPGFHVKQICPPYDSPKMVHGGGELDFRFTVTLPDKLRDVGANKPRHRDVIRTMITQDKQISWKALELPYIWDAPEVKLHTTDRDIRPLDDTFQHWVHDQELYL
;
A
#
# COMPACT_ATOMS: atom_id res chain seq x y z
N MET A 1 0.93 49.48 -6.41
CA MET A 1 -0.29 48.84 -6.93
C MET A 1 -0.05 47.34 -6.84
N ALA A 2 -0.79 46.63 -6.00
CA ALA A 2 -0.71 45.17 -5.96
C ALA A 2 -1.41 44.62 -7.21
N ASP A 3 -0.71 43.78 -7.95
CA ASP A 3 -1.21 43.05 -9.12
C ASP A 3 -2.41 42.20 -8.68
N SER A 4 -3.60 42.50 -9.24
CA SER A 4 -4.88 41.90 -8.87
C SER A 4 -5.20 40.62 -9.65
N SER A 5 -4.18 39.93 -10.16
CA SER A 5 -4.32 38.61 -10.76
C SER A 5 -4.23 37.55 -9.65
N GLY A 6 -5.20 36.63 -9.60
CA GLY A 6 -5.17 35.50 -8.66
C GLY A 6 -3.91 34.62 -8.85
N PRO A 7 -3.70 33.62 -7.98
CA PRO A 7 -2.55 32.73 -8.06
C PRO A 7 -2.44 32.09 -9.45
N ARG A 8 -1.25 32.17 -10.05
CA ARG A 8 -0.97 31.63 -11.38
C ARG A 8 -0.69 30.14 -11.28
N ARG A 9 -1.08 29.41 -12.32
CA ARG A 9 -0.86 27.98 -12.43
C ARG A 9 0.02 27.67 -13.62
N TYR A 10 1.11 26.96 -13.38
CA TYR A 10 2.08 26.54 -14.39
C TYR A 10 2.03 25.04 -14.52
N ALA A 11 2.08 24.51 -15.75
CA ALA A 11 2.22 23.09 -15.99
C ALA A 11 3.37 22.80 -16.96
N LEU A 12 4.21 21.83 -16.64
CA LEU A 12 5.21 21.27 -17.56
C LEU A 12 4.94 19.78 -17.72
N LEU A 13 4.56 19.36 -18.92
CA LEU A 13 4.21 17.98 -19.23
C LEU A 13 5.26 17.40 -20.21
N VAL A 14 5.87 16.29 -19.84
CA VAL A 14 6.96 15.66 -20.59
C VAL A 14 6.61 14.21 -20.94
N GLY A 15 6.72 13.82 -22.20
CA GLY A 15 6.36 12.47 -22.66
C GLY A 15 7.33 11.94 -23.70
N ILE A 16 8.03 10.84 -23.42
CA ILE A 16 9.13 10.36 -24.27
C ILE A 16 8.86 8.95 -24.76
N ASP A 17 8.35 8.81 -25.99
CA ASP A 17 8.21 7.52 -26.66
C ASP A 17 9.44 7.20 -27.54
N PHE A 18 10.07 8.22 -28.12
CA PHE A 18 11.27 8.07 -28.95
C PHE A 18 12.52 8.62 -28.25
N TYR A 19 13.60 7.84 -28.25
CA TYR A 19 14.92 8.23 -27.72
C TYR A 19 15.94 8.37 -28.85
N LEU A 20 16.73 9.45 -28.82
CA LEU A 20 17.75 9.68 -29.84
C LEU A 20 18.87 8.63 -29.71
N PRO A 21 19.31 8.02 -30.82
CA PRO A 21 20.38 7.03 -30.79
C PRO A 21 21.71 7.71 -30.45
N GLY A 22 22.53 7.06 -29.64
CA GLY A 22 23.85 7.57 -29.31
C GLY A 22 24.70 6.55 -28.55
N ASN A 23 26.02 6.73 -28.58
CA ASN A 23 26.98 5.83 -27.95
C ASN A 23 27.78 6.49 -26.82
N ALA A 24 27.44 7.72 -26.43
CA ALA A 24 28.17 8.48 -25.42
C ALA A 24 28.25 7.76 -24.06
N ARG A 25 27.36 6.79 -23.82
CA ARG A 25 27.25 6.01 -22.57
C ARG A 25 27.32 4.50 -22.78
N ASN A 26 27.68 4.02 -23.98
CA ASN A 26 27.66 2.60 -24.35
C ASN A 26 26.33 1.90 -24.00
N MET A 27 25.22 2.61 -24.22
CA MET A 27 23.86 2.18 -23.85
C MET A 27 22.89 2.67 -24.93
N ALA A 28 21.94 1.82 -25.30
CA ALA A 28 20.81 2.19 -26.15
C ALA A 28 19.52 2.08 -25.32
N LEU A 29 18.72 3.13 -25.32
CA LEU A 29 17.38 3.09 -24.76
C LEU A 29 16.41 2.60 -25.83
N SER A 30 15.57 1.63 -25.48
CA SER A 30 14.48 1.21 -26.35
C SER A 30 13.39 2.28 -26.38
N ASN A 31 12.78 2.49 -27.54
CA ASN A 31 11.59 3.33 -27.64
C ASN A 31 10.45 2.75 -26.80
N LEU A 32 9.63 3.64 -26.26
CA LEU A 32 8.43 3.33 -25.49
C LEU A 32 7.19 3.51 -26.35
N GLN A 33 6.06 3.07 -25.81
CA GLN A 33 4.75 3.26 -26.41
C GLN A 33 3.78 3.70 -25.30
N GLY A 34 3.27 4.92 -25.40
CA GLY A 34 2.20 5.42 -24.54
C GLY A 34 2.56 6.66 -23.75
N CYS A 35 3.84 7.02 -23.61
CA CYS A 35 4.25 8.18 -22.81
C CYS A 35 3.70 9.50 -23.37
N VAL A 36 3.63 9.62 -24.70
CA VAL A 36 3.01 10.79 -25.34
C VAL A 36 1.48 10.77 -25.17
N ASN A 37 0.87 9.59 -25.09
CA ASN A 37 -0.57 9.47 -24.81
C ASN A 37 -0.90 9.84 -23.36
N ASP A 38 -0.04 9.50 -22.40
CA ASP A 38 -0.19 9.92 -21.00
C ASP A 38 -0.20 11.44 -20.89
N VAL A 39 0.75 12.12 -21.55
CA VAL A 39 0.80 13.59 -21.62
C VAL A 39 -0.49 14.15 -22.22
N LYS A 40 -1.03 13.54 -23.29
CA LYS A 40 -2.31 13.98 -23.88
C LYS A 40 -3.47 13.80 -22.90
N GLY A 41 -3.52 12.69 -22.18
CA GLY A 41 -4.54 12.42 -21.16
C GLY A 41 -4.49 13.42 -20.01
N ILE A 42 -3.31 13.68 -19.46
CA ILE A 42 -3.09 14.65 -18.38
C ILE A 42 -3.39 16.07 -18.86
N HIS A 43 -2.94 16.45 -20.05
CA HIS A 43 -3.26 17.76 -20.62
C HIS A 43 -4.78 17.96 -20.77
N GLY A 44 -5.49 16.95 -21.30
CA GLY A 44 -6.95 16.98 -21.41
C GLY A 44 -7.64 17.08 -20.05
N PHE A 45 -7.14 16.36 -19.04
CA PHE A 45 -7.62 16.46 -17.67
C PHE A 45 -7.42 17.86 -17.07
N LEU A 46 -6.22 18.44 -17.20
CA LEU A 46 -5.93 19.77 -16.65
C LEU A 46 -6.83 20.84 -17.26
N ASN A 47 -7.03 20.79 -18.58
CA ASN A 47 -7.91 21.73 -19.28
C ASN A 47 -9.37 21.58 -18.84
N THR A 48 -9.84 20.34 -18.66
CA THR A 48 -11.22 20.06 -18.26
C THR A 48 -11.49 20.41 -16.79
N ALA A 49 -10.61 19.98 -15.88
CA ALA A 49 -10.81 20.13 -14.45
C ALA A 49 -10.53 21.56 -13.95
N PHE A 50 -9.69 22.31 -14.66
CA PHE A 50 -9.26 23.65 -14.26
C PHE A 50 -9.53 24.71 -15.32
N ALA A 51 -10.45 24.47 -16.27
CA ALA A 51 -10.93 25.44 -17.25
C ALA A 51 -9.81 26.26 -17.93
N ASP A 52 -8.75 25.59 -18.38
CA ASP A 52 -7.57 26.18 -19.01
C ASP A 52 -6.79 27.22 -18.15
N GLU A 53 -6.96 27.20 -16.83
CA GLU A 53 -6.25 28.09 -15.91
C GLU A 53 -4.73 27.82 -15.83
N PHE A 54 -4.27 26.65 -16.31
CA PHE A 54 -2.85 26.30 -16.36
C PHE A 54 -2.16 26.86 -17.60
N LYS A 55 -1.06 27.60 -17.40
CA LYS A 55 -0.08 27.86 -18.44
C LYS A 55 0.76 26.60 -18.68
N THR A 56 0.29 25.77 -19.59
CA THR A 56 0.89 24.46 -19.89
C THR A 56 1.96 24.54 -20.99
N VAL A 57 3.12 23.96 -20.73
CA VAL A 57 4.17 23.67 -21.72
C VAL A 57 4.28 22.17 -21.89
N ILE A 58 4.29 21.70 -23.14
CA ILE A 58 4.34 20.28 -23.49
C ILE A 58 5.65 20.01 -24.23
N LEU A 59 6.41 19.03 -23.76
CA LEU A 59 7.61 18.53 -24.43
C LEU A 59 7.44 17.03 -24.71
N THR A 60 7.39 16.63 -25.97
CA THR A 60 7.16 15.23 -26.35
C THR A 60 8.10 14.72 -27.44
N SER A 61 8.27 13.41 -27.49
CA SER A 61 8.95 12.74 -28.60
C SER A 61 8.20 11.49 -29.06
N SER A 62 7.52 11.60 -30.18
CA SER A 62 6.81 10.53 -30.86
C SER A 62 7.67 9.97 -32.00
N PRO A 63 7.66 8.65 -32.25
CA PRO A 63 8.37 8.08 -33.39
C PRO A 63 7.77 8.53 -34.73
N ALA A 64 8.57 9.06 -35.65
CA ALA A 64 8.16 9.45 -37.01
C ALA A 64 7.97 8.27 -38.00
N GLY A 65 7.46 7.12 -37.54
CA GLY A 65 7.21 5.92 -38.36
C GLY A 65 7.82 4.62 -37.81
N PRO A 66 7.88 3.53 -38.62
CA PRO A 66 8.36 2.21 -38.19
C PRO A 66 9.88 2.11 -37.92
N ASP A 67 10.69 2.95 -38.57
CA ASP A 67 12.14 3.08 -38.35
C ASP A 67 12.52 4.57 -38.20
N PRO A 68 12.12 5.20 -37.09
CA PRO A 68 12.23 6.64 -36.91
C PRO A 68 13.69 7.04 -36.63
N LYS A 69 14.22 7.99 -37.41
CA LYS A 69 15.56 8.59 -37.16
C LYS A 69 15.51 9.83 -36.27
N MET A 70 14.33 10.43 -36.16
CA MET A 70 14.07 11.63 -35.37
C MET A 70 12.62 11.62 -34.88
N PRO A 71 12.32 12.37 -33.80
CA PRO A 71 10.95 12.59 -33.35
C PRO A 71 10.08 13.28 -34.40
N LEU A 72 8.77 13.11 -34.27
CA LEU A 72 7.77 13.81 -35.08
C LEU A 72 7.69 15.30 -34.74
N GLU A 73 7.88 15.66 -33.48
CA GLU A 73 7.76 17.01 -32.95
C GLU A 73 8.91 17.92 -33.39
N ASP A 74 8.70 19.24 -33.32
CA ASP A 74 9.76 20.22 -33.55
C ASP A 74 10.85 20.15 -32.46
N PRO A 75 12.13 20.41 -32.78
CA PRO A 75 13.23 20.35 -31.81
C PRO A 75 13.05 21.22 -30.54
N GLN A 76 12.28 22.30 -30.63
CA GLN A 76 11.96 23.15 -29.47
C GLN A 76 11.00 22.47 -28.48
N ALA A 77 10.18 21.54 -28.97
CA ALA A 77 9.27 20.73 -28.18
C ALA A 77 9.90 19.40 -27.73
N TRP A 78 11.16 19.13 -28.10
CA TRP A 78 11.80 17.89 -27.66
C TRP A 78 12.10 17.92 -26.17
N PRO A 79 11.93 16.79 -25.47
CA PRO A 79 12.22 16.67 -24.05
C PRO A 79 13.71 16.44 -23.80
N THR A 80 14.55 17.33 -24.35
CA THR A 80 15.99 17.38 -24.07
C THR A 80 16.25 17.92 -22.67
N PHE A 81 17.43 17.65 -22.13
CA PHE A 81 17.83 18.22 -20.86
C PHE A 81 17.75 19.75 -20.84
N GLU A 82 18.20 20.39 -21.91
CA GLU A 82 18.23 21.83 -22.03
C GLU A 82 16.82 22.42 -22.10
N ASN A 83 15.92 21.83 -22.89
CA ASN A 83 14.54 22.29 -22.99
C ASN A 83 13.80 22.14 -21.67
N ILE A 84 13.91 20.97 -21.01
CA ILE A 84 13.29 20.74 -19.70
C ILE A 84 13.84 21.73 -18.66
N LYS A 85 15.18 21.87 -18.58
CA LYS A 85 15.82 22.82 -17.65
C LYS A 85 15.34 24.25 -17.88
N THR A 86 15.26 24.68 -19.14
CA THR A 86 14.79 26.02 -19.50
C THR A 86 13.38 26.28 -18.99
N GLN A 87 12.48 25.31 -19.10
CA GLN A 87 11.11 25.45 -18.56
C GLN A 87 11.09 25.53 -17.03
N PHE A 88 11.90 24.72 -16.34
CA PHE A 88 12.06 24.85 -14.89
C PHE A 88 12.60 26.22 -14.48
N ASP A 89 13.63 26.73 -15.16
CA ASP A 89 14.21 28.04 -14.88
C ASP A 89 13.20 29.18 -15.13
N LEU A 90 12.37 29.05 -16.17
CA LEU A 90 11.29 29.99 -16.47
C LEU A 90 10.23 30.00 -15.36
N VAL A 91 9.76 28.84 -14.91
CA VAL A 91 8.80 28.77 -13.80
C VAL A 91 9.43 29.33 -12.52
N PHE A 92 10.64 28.90 -12.19
CA PHE A 92 11.36 29.36 -11.00
C PHE A 92 11.55 30.88 -10.97
N SER A 93 11.89 31.49 -12.11
CA SER A 93 12.12 32.95 -12.19
C SER A 93 10.83 33.77 -12.14
N ASN A 94 9.69 33.17 -12.50
CA ASN A 94 8.43 33.88 -12.64
C ASN A 94 7.43 33.61 -11.50
N ALA A 95 7.49 32.44 -10.85
CA ALA A 95 6.54 32.04 -9.83
C ALA A 95 6.67 32.90 -8.55
N LYS A 96 5.53 33.20 -7.93
CA LYS A 96 5.42 33.94 -6.67
C LYS A 96 4.75 33.07 -5.61
N GLU A 97 4.79 33.54 -4.36
CA GLU A 97 4.07 32.90 -3.26
C GLU A 97 2.56 32.77 -3.60
N GLY A 98 2.01 31.57 -3.43
CA GLY A 98 0.63 31.24 -3.79
C GLY A 98 0.46 30.67 -5.21
N ASP A 99 1.44 30.80 -6.10
CA ASP A 99 1.39 30.16 -7.43
C ASP A 99 1.52 28.63 -7.32
N VAL A 100 0.89 27.91 -8.25
CA VAL A 100 0.93 26.44 -8.31
C VAL A 100 1.76 26.01 -9.51
N PHE A 101 2.69 25.07 -9.31
CA PHE A 101 3.42 24.42 -10.39
C PHE A 101 3.14 22.92 -10.41
N PHE A 102 2.64 22.44 -11.54
CA PHE A 102 2.40 21.03 -11.82
C PHE A 102 3.43 20.52 -12.82
N PHE A 103 4.14 19.45 -12.49
CA PHE A 103 5.10 18.81 -13.39
C PHE A 103 4.64 17.37 -13.62
N HIS A 104 4.59 16.92 -14.88
CA HIS A 104 4.33 15.55 -15.27
C HIS A 104 5.40 15.06 -16.24
N TYR A 105 5.80 13.80 -16.11
CA TYR A 105 6.86 13.15 -16.87
C TYR A 105 6.47 11.68 -17.04
N SER A 106 6.36 11.24 -18.29
CA SER A 106 6.22 9.83 -18.66
C SER A 106 7.37 9.47 -19.61
N GLY A 107 8.16 8.47 -19.24
CA GLY A 107 9.38 8.06 -19.95
C GLY A 107 10.27 7.17 -19.07
N HIS A 108 11.42 6.77 -19.60
CA HIS A 108 12.42 5.98 -18.86
C HIS A 108 12.97 6.72 -17.65
N GLY A 109 13.11 5.98 -16.55
CA GLY A 109 13.88 6.36 -15.38
C GLY A 109 15.01 5.37 -15.12
N ALA A 110 16.04 5.78 -14.38
CA ALA A 110 17.11 4.91 -13.93
C ALA A 110 17.65 5.32 -12.56
N ARG A 111 18.27 4.39 -11.83
CA ARG A 111 19.14 4.70 -10.69
C ARG A 111 20.55 4.96 -11.23
N LEU A 112 21.03 6.18 -11.12
CA LEU A 112 22.37 6.58 -11.54
C LEU A 112 23.29 6.65 -10.31
N PRO A 113 24.63 6.52 -10.48
CA PRO A 113 25.56 6.65 -9.37
C PRO A 113 25.28 7.90 -8.54
N ARG A 114 25.31 7.73 -7.20
CA ARG A 114 25.09 8.84 -6.29
C ARG A 114 26.01 10.00 -6.61
N THR A 115 25.42 11.18 -6.63
CA THR A 115 26.15 12.44 -6.72
C THR A 115 26.56 12.86 -5.30
N MET A 116 27.69 13.54 -5.17
CA MET A 116 28.24 13.93 -3.85
C MET A 116 27.27 14.76 -2.98
N ALA A 117 26.22 15.33 -3.59
CA ALA A 117 25.22 16.16 -2.94
C ALA A 117 24.00 15.39 -2.40
N SER A 118 23.83 14.10 -2.71
CA SER A 118 22.69 13.31 -2.20
C SER A 118 22.93 12.85 -0.75
N PRO A 119 21.88 12.59 0.06
CA PRO A 119 22.01 11.93 1.37
C PRO A 119 22.73 10.56 1.25
N ASN A 120 23.12 9.93 2.36
CA ASN A 120 23.83 8.63 2.40
C ASN A 120 23.01 7.46 1.79
N LYS A 121 22.82 7.47 0.48
CA LYS A 121 22.25 6.42 -0.37
C LYS A 121 23.32 5.95 -1.35
N GLU A 122 23.13 4.77 -1.94
CA GLU A 122 24.10 4.20 -2.89
C GLU A 122 23.94 4.76 -4.32
N THR A 123 22.73 5.16 -4.72
CA THR A 123 22.38 5.65 -6.07
C THR A 123 21.27 6.71 -6.07
N ASP A 124 21.20 7.54 -7.11
CA ASP A 124 20.19 8.60 -7.32
C ASP A 124 19.13 8.22 -8.37
N PRO A 125 17.82 8.33 -8.06
CA PRO A 125 16.76 8.15 -9.05
C PRO A 125 16.76 9.28 -10.08
N SER A 126 16.67 8.97 -11.38
CA SER A 126 16.90 9.94 -12.47
C SER A 126 15.94 9.74 -13.63
N LEU A 127 15.38 10.82 -14.18
CA LEU A 127 14.56 10.81 -15.39
C LEU A 127 15.45 10.95 -16.62
N LEU A 128 15.24 10.12 -17.64
CA LEU A 128 16.10 10.05 -18.83
C LEU A 128 15.52 10.91 -19.95
N THR A 129 16.25 11.92 -20.41
CA THR A 129 15.82 12.79 -21.49
C THR A 129 15.97 12.12 -22.85
N ILE A 130 15.34 12.69 -23.88
CA ILE A 130 15.43 12.15 -25.24
C ILE A 130 16.88 12.04 -25.75
N ASP A 131 17.73 13.00 -25.39
CA ASP A 131 19.13 13.14 -25.78
C ASP A 131 20.10 12.39 -24.85
N PHE A 132 19.59 11.57 -23.93
CA PHE A 132 20.40 10.91 -22.91
C PHE A 132 21.52 10.03 -23.52
N CYS A 133 21.22 9.27 -24.57
CA CYS A 133 22.21 8.41 -25.24
C CYS A 133 23.26 9.19 -26.05
N GLU A 134 22.96 10.43 -26.46
CA GLU A 134 23.90 11.32 -27.15
C GLU A 134 24.80 12.11 -26.19
N GLY A 135 24.61 11.96 -24.87
CA GLY A 135 25.37 12.66 -23.84
C GLY A 135 24.57 13.70 -23.06
N GLY A 136 23.29 13.91 -23.42
CA GLY A 136 22.34 14.73 -22.68
C GLY A 136 22.23 14.31 -21.21
N ARG A 137 22.09 15.27 -20.30
CA ARG A 137 22.11 14.97 -18.86
C ARG A 137 20.74 14.42 -18.40
N PRO A 138 20.70 13.51 -17.42
CA PRO A 138 19.44 13.13 -16.78
C PRO A 138 18.83 14.34 -16.04
N VAL A 139 17.51 14.34 -15.88
CA VAL A 139 16.83 15.30 -15.00
C VAL A 139 16.55 14.62 -13.66
N LEU A 140 17.17 15.13 -12.61
CA LEU A 140 16.84 14.77 -11.23
C LEU A 140 15.72 15.73 -10.77
N VAL A 141 14.49 15.25 -10.69
CA VAL A 141 13.34 16.04 -10.23
C VAL A 141 12.72 15.42 -8.99
N VAL A 142 12.38 16.28 -8.02
CA VAL A 142 12.00 15.93 -6.65
C VAL A 142 10.54 15.49 -6.52
N PHE A 143 9.81 15.30 -7.61
CA PHE A 143 8.46 14.72 -7.58
C PHE A 143 8.14 14.15 -8.96
N LEU A 144 7.72 12.88 -9.05
CA LEU A 144 6.77 12.35 -10.05
C LEU A 144 6.72 10.83 -10.21
N ASP A 145 5.52 10.29 -10.42
CA ASP A 145 5.14 8.91 -10.74
C ASP A 145 5.76 8.34 -12.05
N SER A 146 7.06 8.03 -12.01
CA SER A 146 7.77 7.18 -12.98
C SER A 146 8.42 6.02 -12.22
N CYS A 147 8.72 4.90 -12.93
CA CYS A 147 9.15 3.60 -12.41
C CYS A 147 10.29 3.60 -11.35
N TYR A 148 10.99 4.73 -11.12
CA TYR A 148 12.10 4.86 -10.16
C TYR A 148 12.07 6.12 -9.29
N SER A 149 10.92 6.76 -9.09
CA SER A 149 10.82 8.08 -8.43
C SER A 149 10.72 8.09 -6.91
N GLY A 150 10.55 6.93 -6.26
CA GLY A 150 10.38 6.82 -4.80
C GLY A 150 11.58 7.21 -3.92
N GLY A 151 12.67 7.74 -4.51
CA GLY A 151 13.89 8.09 -3.80
C GLY A 151 14.09 9.57 -3.48
N SER A 152 13.13 10.46 -3.77
CA SER A 152 13.25 11.91 -3.58
C SER A 152 13.29 12.33 -2.10
N TRP A 153 14.26 13.16 -1.73
CA TRP A 153 14.44 13.73 -0.37
C TRP A 153 14.28 15.25 -0.40
N ARG A 154 13.79 15.83 0.72
CA ARG A 154 13.76 17.27 0.96
C ARG A 154 14.72 17.62 2.09
N GLU A 155 15.75 18.41 1.80
CA GLU A 155 16.32 19.38 2.76
C GLU A 155 16.80 20.64 2.02
N GLY A 156 16.75 21.77 2.71
CA GLY A 156 16.81 23.11 2.12
C GLY A 156 18.10 23.47 1.37
N CYS A 157 17.90 24.27 0.32
CA CYS A 157 18.86 25.19 -0.30
C CYS A 157 20.18 24.62 -0.87
N ARG A 158 20.19 24.49 -2.21
CA ARG A 158 21.27 24.80 -3.22
C ARG A 158 21.65 23.64 -4.16
N PHE A 159 22.05 24.06 -5.36
CA PHE A 159 22.09 23.36 -6.64
C PHE A 159 23.21 22.31 -6.85
N ARG A 160 22.82 21.22 -7.52
CA ARG A 160 23.47 20.40 -8.60
C ARG A 160 24.89 19.78 -8.48
N THR A 161 25.06 18.78 -9.36
CA THR A 161 26.08 17.74 -9.61
C THR A 161 27.51 18.17 -9.93
N PRO A 162 28.52 17.38 -9.49
CA PRO A 162 29.40 16.72 -10.48
C PRO A 162 29.92 15.28 -10.17
N ASP A 163 30.24 14.61 -11.30
CA ASP A 163 31.27 13.59 -11.66
C ASP A 163 31.32 12.12 -11.17
N THR A 164 30.82 11.25 -12.08
CA THR A 164 31.43 10.09 -12.80
C THR A 164 31.79 8.71 -12.20
N LYS A 165 31.50 7.73 -13.10
CA LYS A 165 32.05 6.38 -13.35
C LYS A 165 31.61 5.25 -12.41
N ILE A 166 30.65 4.42 -12.84
CA ILE A 166 30.58 2.97 -12.52
C ILE A 166 29.65 2.23 -13.52
N LYS A 167 30.02 0.97 -13.83
CA LYS A 167 29.29 -0.01 -14.64
C LYS A 167 28.06 -0.56 -13.90
N ILE A 168 26.97 -0.77 -14.64
CA ILE A 168 25.66 -1.23 -14.14
C ILE A 168 25.56 -2.76 -14.26
N PRO A 169 25.36 -3.51 -13.16
CA PRO A 169 24.78 -4.84 -13.22
C PRO A 169 23.25 -4.74 -13.21
N ASN A 170 22.57 -5.61 -13.95
CA ASN A 170 21.11 -5.75 -13.83
C ASN A 170 20.72 -6.39 -12.49
N LEU A 171 19.49 -6.11 -12.03
CA LEU A 171 18.67 -6.70 -10.92
C LEU A 171 18.43 -5.74 -9.74
N PRO A 172 17.41 -5.96 -8.86
CA PRO A 172 16.07 -6.55 -9.00
C PRO A 172 14.96 -5.49 -8.70
N SER A 173 13.69 -5.82 -8.93
CA SER A 173 12.53 -5.01 -8.52
C SER A 173 12.38 -4.94 -6.99
N ASP A 174 11.90 -3.78 -6.52
CA ASP A 174 11.27 -3.50 -5.21
C ASP A 174 12.16 -2.97 -4.06
N GLU A 175 11.84 -1.76 -3.59
CA GLU A 175 11.92 -1.37 -2.18
C GLU A 175 10.50 -1.14 -1.67
N VAL A 176 10.22 -1.64 -0.46
CA VAL A 176 8.90 -1.82 0.14
C VAL A 176 8.23 -0.47 0.42
N VAL A 177 7.17 -0.17 -0.34
CA VAL A 177 6.18 0.85 0.00
C VAL A 177 5.15 0.20 0.94
N ILE A 178 4.80 0.86 2.04
CA ILE A 178 3.80 0.37 3.00
C ILE A 178 2.42 0.49 2.34
N GLU A 179 1.93 -0.59 1.73
CA GLU A 179 0.64 -0.67 1.04
C GLU A 179 -0.52 -0.71 2.04
N VAL A 180 -1.41 0.28 2.01
CA VAL A 180 -2.76 0.12 2.58
C VAL A 180 -3.59 -0.68 1.58
N PRO A 181 -4.41 -1.66 2.01
CA PRO A 181 -5.41 -2.22 1.12
C PRO A 181 -6.40 -1.13 0.69
N ILE A 182 -6.28 -0.67 -0.56
CA ILE A 182 -7.29 0.17 -1.21
C ILE A 182 -8.36 -0.74 -1.78
N VAL A 183 -9.61 -0.43 -1.45
CA VAL A 183 -10.77 -1.12 -1.98
C VAL A 183 -11.39 -0.25 -3.05
N ILE A 184 -11.64 -0.81 -4.22
CA ILE A 184 -12.30 -0.10 -5.31
C ILE A 184 -13.81 -0.27 -5.17
N ALA A 185 -14.48 0.77 -4.67
CA ALA A 185 -15.93 0.80 -4.52
C ALA A 185 -16.62 1.17 -5.84
N LYS A 186 -17.81 0.62 -6.07
CA LYS A 186 -18.68 0.89 -7.23
C LYS A 186 -19.94 1.58 -6.79
N ILE A 187 -20.46 2.47 -7.63
CA ILE A 187 -21.76 3.11 -7.40
C ILE A 187 -22.82 2.36 -8.22
N GLU A 188 -23.83 1.83 -7.54
CA GLU A 188 -24.98 1.17 -8.16
C GLU A 188 -26.27 1.74 -7.56
N GLY A 189 -27.04 2.46 -8.39
CA GLY A 189 -28.26 3.13 -7.94
C GLY A 189 -27.96 4.20 -6.88
N ASP A 190 -28.55 4.04 -5.70
CA ASP A 190 -28.37 4.89 -4.51
C ASP A 190 -27.37 4.32 -3.49
N ARG A 191 -26.60 3.29 -3.88
CA ARG A 191 -25.68 2.56 -3.00
C ARG A 191 -24.25 2.54 -3.53
N ILE A 192 -23.33 2.43 -2.59
CA ILE A 192 -21.91 2.20 -2.81
C ILE A 192 -21.64 0.76 -2.44
N ILE A 193 -21.12 -0.02 -3.37
CA ILE A 193 -20.82 -1.45 -3.23
C ILE A 193 -19.31 -1.62 -3.16
N LEU A 194 -18.82 -2.29 -2.12
CA LEU A 194 -17.43 -2.65 -1.95
C LEU A 194 -17.30 -4.16 -2.23
N PRO A 195 -16.31 -4.61 -3.02
CA PRO A 195 -16.06 -6.02 -3.31
C PRO A 195 -15.35 -6.74 -2.15
N ILE A 196 -15.77 -6.44 -0.92
CA ILE A 196 -15.36 -7.09 0.33
C ILE A 196 -16.59 -7.25 1.22
N GLY A 197 -16.66 -8.32 2.01
CA GLY A 197 -17.84 -8.69 2.80
C GLY A 197 -17.50 -9.46 4.07
N GLN A 198 -18.43 -10.30 4.55
CA GLN A 198 -18.27 -11.10 5.78
C GLN A 198 -17.00 -11.97 5.76
N VAL A 199 -16.66 -12.58 4.62
CA VAL A 199 -15.45 -13.41 4.48
C VAL A 199 -14.16 -12.60 4.64
N HIS A 200 -14.22 -11.28 4.49
CA HIS A 200 -13.10 -10.37 4.72
C HIS A 200 -13.11 -9.78 6.15
N GLY A 201 -14.03 -10.24 7.01
CA GLY A 201 -14.26 -9.67 8.33
C GLY A 201 -14.86 -8.27 8.29
N VAL A 202 -15.60 -7.91 7.23
CA VAL A 202 -16.38 -6.67 7.23
C VAL A 202 -17.66 -6.92 8.02
N GLU A 203 -17.95 -6.03 8.94
CA GLU A 203 -19.18 -6.06 9.74
C GLU A 203 -19.97 -4.77 9.55
N ARG A 204 -21.28 -4.81 9.82
CA ARG A 204 -22.11 -3.61 9.85
C ARG A 204 -21.49 -2.57 10.79
N HIS A 205 -21.64 -1.29 10.42
CA HIS A 205 -21.03 -0.13 11.08
C HIS A 205 -19.52 0.02 10.91
N SER A 206 -18.85 -0.85 10.13
CA SER A 206 -17.50 -0.53 9.65
C SER A 206 -17.57 0.72 8.78
N GLU A 207 -16.57 1.59 8.87
CA GLU A 207 -16.50 2.84 8.12
C GLU A 207 -15.30 2.86 7.20
N PHE A 208 -15.53 3.34 5.99
CA PHE A 208 -14.51 3.57 4.98
C PHE A 208 -14.49 5.05 4.60
N VAL A 209 -13.33 5.53 4.19
CA VAL A 209 -13.15 6.92 3.74
C VAL A 209 -12.70 6.93 2.30
N PHE A 210 -13.25 7.85 1.51
CA PHE A 210 -12.77 8.08 0.15
C PHE A 210 -11.37 8.68 0.15
N CYS A 211 -10.51 8.18 -0.75
CA CYS A 211 -9.15 8.71 -0.91
C CYS A 211 -9.10 10.11 -1.53
N SER A 212 -10.24 10.64 -1.99
CA SER A 212 -10.36 11.96 -2.63
C SER A 212 -10.85 13.03 -1.64
N PRO A 213 -10.27 14.24 -1.62
CA PRO A 213 -10.78 15.35 -0.83
C PRO A 213 -12.13 15.87 -1.35
N PRO A 214 -13.06 16.32 -0.48
CA PRO A 214 -13.01 16.26 0.98
C PRO A 214 -13.20 14.82 1.50
N ALA A 215 -12.50 14.49 2.60
CA ALA A 215 -12.59 13.18 3.25
C ALA A 215 -14.05 12.89 3.61
N THR A 216 -14.66 12.00 2.84
CA THR A 216 -16.07 11.62 2.99
C THR A 216 -16.11 10.19 3.48
N PHE A 217 -16.82 9.97 4.59
CA PHE A 217 -16.94 8.67 5.24
C PHE A 217 -18.23 7.98 4.80
N ILE A 218 -18.16 6.67 4.66
CA ILE A 218 -19.29 5.78 4.41
C ILE A 218 -19.36 4.76 5.53
N SER A 219 -20.55 4.53 6.07
CA SER A 219 -20.78 3.51 7.10
C SER A 219 -21.55 2.35 6.46
N ILE A 220 -20.99 1.14 6.57
CA ILE A 220 -21.56 -0.06 5.98
C ILE A 220 -22.86 -0.43 6.72
N ASP A 221 -23.96 -0.50 5.97
CA ASP A 221 -25.28 -0.86 6.50
C ASP A 221 -25.77 -2.24 6.06
N ASP A 222 -25.14 -2.81 5.02
CA ASP A 222 -25.45 -4.15 4.54
C ASP A 222 -24.19 -4.94 4.19
N VAL A 223 -24.16 -6.24 4.53
CA VAL A 223 -22.97 -7.09 4.38
C VAL A 223 -23.38 -8.49 3.92
N GLU A 224 -22.93 -8.85 2.72
CA GLU A 224 -23.05 -10.16 2.10
C GLU A 224 -21.76 -10.97 2.33
N PRO A 225 -21.70 -12.26 1.95
CA PRO A 225 -20.49 -13.06 2.13
C PRO A 225 -19.22 -12.39 1.61
N ASP A 226 -19.21 -11.87 0.38
CA ASP A 226 -18.03 -11.29 -0.26
C ASP A 226 -18.19 -9.84 -0.73
N THR A 227 -19.37 -9.25 -0.52
CA THR A 227 -19.62 -7.83 -0.79
C THR A 227 -20.21 -7.14 0.44
N CYS A 228 -20.16 -5.82 0.44
CA CYS A 228 -20.90 -5.01 1.41
C CYS A 228 -21.31 -3.71 0.74
N SER A 229 -22.32 -3.06 1.31
CA SER A 229 -22.82 -1.82 0.75
C SER A 229 -23.24 -0.79 1.80
N ALA A 230 -23.21 0.46 1.37
CA ALA A 230 -23.61 1.63 2.14
C ALA A 230 -24.46 2.55 1.27
N LYS A 231 -25.42 3.26 1.88
CA LYS A 231 -26.11 4.36 1.20
C LYS A 231 -25.15 5.48 0.80
N ILE A 232 -25.36 6.07 -0.37
CA ILE A 232 -24.59 7.25 -0.80
C ILE A 232 -24.89 8.43 0.14
N PRO A 233 -23.86 9.02 0.78
CA PRO A 233 -24.02 10.25 1.56
C PRO A 233 -24.68 11.36 0.75
N SER A 234 -25.63 12.09 1.35
CA SER A 234 -26.36 13.17 0.67
C SER A 234 -25.46 14.28 0.11
N ILE A 235 -24.30 14.51 0.74
CA ILE A 235 -23.26 15.44 0.26
C ILE A 235 -22.68 15.02 -1.11
N LEU A 236 -22.65 13.72 -1.41
CA LEU A 236 -22.25 13.20 -2.71
C LEU A 236 -23.42 13.19 -3.71
N LEU A 237 -24.68 13.14 -3.22
CA LEU A 237 -25.87 13.23 -4.07
C LEU A 237 -26.01 14.60 -4.74
N SER A 238 -25.68 15.70 -4.04
CA SER A 238 -25.66 17.06 -4.64
C SER A 238 -24.60 17.23 -5.73
N SER A 239 -23.56 16.39 -5.71
CA SER A 239 -22.46 16.36 -6.67
C SER A 239 -22.66 15.27 -7.75
N GLN A 240 -23.86 14.67 -7.85
CA GLN A 240 -24.17 13.56 -8.76
C GLN A 240 -23.72 13.81 -10.21
N ARG A 241 -23.74 15.05 -10.71
CA ARG A 241 -23.27 15.33 -12.09
C ARG A 241 -21.76 15.15 -12.30
N GLN A 242 -20.94 15.14 -11.24
CA GLN A 242 -19.49 14.98 -11.29
C GLN A 242 -19.00 13.56 -10.96
N LEU A 243 -19.81 12.73 -10.29
CA LEU A 243 -19.45 11.35 -9.88
C LEU A 243 -19.81 10.28 -10.90
N TYR A 244 -20.82 10.50 -11.74
CA TYR A 244 -21.26 9.53 -12.76
C TYR A 244 -20.18 9.11 -13.80
N PRO A 245 -19.13 9.90 -14.13
CA PRO A 245 -18.03 9.41 -14.96
C PRO A 245 -17.08 8.45 -14.23
N MET A 246 -17.01 8.48 -12.89
CA MET A 246 -16.13 7.61 -12.09
C MET A 246 -16.88 6.36 -11.64
N LYS A 247 -16.82 5.29 -12.44
CA LYS A 247 -17.41 3.98 -12.10
C LYS A 247 -16.72 3.27 -10.93
N SER A 248 -15.58 3.79 -10.48
CA SER A 248 -14.67 3.16 -9.52
C SER A 248 -14.14 4.23 -8.59
N LEU A 249 -14.32 4.06 -7.28
CA LEU A 249 -13.86 5.00 -6.26
C LEU A 249 -12.97 4.30 -5.23
N PRO A 250 -11.69 4.70 -5.10
CA PRO A 250 -10.82 4.12 -4.09
C PRO A 250 -11.26 4.56 -2.69
N VAL A 251 -11.43 3.59 -1.81
CA VAL A 251 -11.72 3.79 -0.39
C VAL A 251 -10.73 3.02 0.48
N THR A 252 -10.49 3.52 1.68
CA THR A 252 -9.70 2.83 2.71
C THR A 252 -10.50 2.67 4.00
N PRO A 253 -10.23 1.61 4.77
CA PRO A 253 -10.87 1.44 6.07
C PRO A 253 -10.45 2.57 7.01
N SER A 254 -11.44 3.22 7.61
CA SER A 254 -11.25 4.25 8.64
C SER A 254 -11.59 3.73 10.03
N LYS A 255 -12.64 2.91 10.14
CA LYS A 255 -13.15 2.40 11.41
C LYS A 255 -13.59 0.96 11.24
N TRP A 256 -13.06 0.05 12.07
CA TRP A 256 -13.49 -1.35 12.00
C TRP A 256 -14.59 -1.63 13.02
N SER A 257 -15.61 -2.37 12.57
CA SER A 257 -16.58 -3.03 13.43
C SER A 257 -16.19 -4.51 13.59
N PHE A 258 -16.30 -5.01 14.80
CA PHE A 258 -16.15 -6.42 15.16
C PHE A 258 -17.52 -7.06 15.45
N GLY A 259 -18.58 -6.48 14.89
CA GLY A 259 -19.96 -6.94 15.07
C GLY A 259 -20.44 -6.69 16.49
N SER A 260 -21.15 -7.67 17.06
CA SER A 260 -21.65 -7.63 18.44
C SER A 260 -20.57 -7.83 19.51
N LYS A 261 -19.34 -8.20 19.11
CA LYS A 261 -18.23 -8.41 20.04
C LYS A 261 -17.75 -7.07 20.59
N THR A 262 -17.52 -7.02 21.90
CA THR A 262 -16.95 -5.85 22.56
C THR A 262 -15.44 -5.80 22.34
N PHE A 263 -14.90 -4.63 22.02
CA PHE A 263 -13.45 -4.43 22.03
C PHE A 263 -12.97 -4.15 23.46
N LYS A 264 -12.24 -5.11 24.03
CA LYS A 264 -11.83 -5.12 25.44
C LYS A 264 -10.38 -4.64 25.59
N PHE A 265 -10.17 -3.59 26.38
CA PHE A 265 -8.82 -3.20 26.78
C PHE A 265 -8.77 -2.65 28.22
N ALA A 266 -7.62 -2.77 28.86
CA ALA A 266 -7.36 -2.30 30.20
C ALA A 266 -6.11 -1.42 30.23
N VAL A 267 -6.10 -0.40 31.08
CA VAL A 267 -5.00 0.58 31.18
C VAL A 267 -4.48 0.63 32.60
N ASP A 268 -3.16 0.56 32.76
CA ASP A 268 -2.53 0.54 34.06
C ASP A 268 -2.78 1.87 34.76
N SER A 269 -3.25 1.82 36.01
CA SER A 269 -3.44 3.00 36.85
C SER A 269 -2.19 3.88 36.94
N ALA A 270 -0.98 3.28 36.81
CA ALA A 270 0.29 4.00 36.80
C ALA A 270 0.49 4.93 35.59
N LEU A 271 -0.25 4.73 34.49
CA LEU A 271 -0.23 5.63 33.31
C LEU A 271 -1.06 6.91 33.56
N GLY A 272 -1.90 6.93 34.58
CA GLY A 272 -2.69 8.08 35.00
C GLY A 272 -3.99 8.27 34.21
N ALA A 273 -4.96 8.97 34.85
CA ALA A 273 -6.31 9.16 34.31
C ALA A 273 -6.33 9.95 32.98
N ALA A 274 -5.42 10.91 32.80
CA ALA A 274 -5.34 11.69 31.56
C ALA A 274 -4.97 10.81 30.35
N PHE A 275 -4.00 9.91 30.53
CA PHE A 275 -3.62 8.94 29.51
C PHE A 275 -4.78 7.99 29.20
N TYR A 276 -5.43 7.46 30.23
CA TYR A 276 -6.62 6.60 30.08
C TYR A 276 -7.72 7.25 29.24
N HIS A 277 -8.13 8.48 29.59
CA HIS A 277 -9.18 9.17 28.85
C HIS A 277 -8.79 9.50 27.41
N ALA A 278 -7.52 9.85 27.17
CA ALA A 278 -7.00 10.10 25.83
C ALA A 278 -7.04 8.84 24.95
N ILE A 279 -6.59 7.69 25.48
CA ILE A 279 -6.69 6.40 24.80
C ILE A 279 -8.15 6.03 24.54
N GLN A 280 -9.01 6.10 25.56
CA GLN A 280 -10.42 5.76 25.43
C GLN A 280 -11.11 6.59 24.34
N HIS A 281 -10.90 7.91 24.34
CA HIS A 281 -11.43 8.80 23.31
C HIS A 281 -10.88 8.46 21.92
N ALA A 282 -9.57 8.26 21.77
CA ALA A 282 -8.95 7.97 20.49
C ALA A 282 -9.35 6.59 19.92
N VAL A 283 -9.52 5.57 20.76
CA VAL A 283 -10.00 4.24 20.34
C VAL A 283 -11.43 4.31 19.80
N GLN A 284 -12.32 5.11 20.41
CA GLN A 284 -13.71 5.29 19.95
C GLN A 284 -13.80 5.87 18.52
N HIS A 285 -12.78 6.59 18.07
CA HIS A 285 -12.69 7.11 16.70
C HIS A 285 -12.21 6.08 15.68
N ARG A 286 -11.57 4.99 16.11
CA ARG A 286 -11.03 3.94 15.22
C ARG A 286 -11.74 2.59 15.29
N ILE A 287 -12.57 2.37 16.32
CA ILE A 287 -13.32 1.12 16.54
C ILE A 287 -14.80 1.43 16.70
N ALA A 288 -15.64 0.82 15.86
CA ALA A 288 -17.09 1.01 15.84
C ALA A 288 -17.81 0.11 16.85
N SER A 289 -17.20 -1.02 17.23
CA SER A 289 -17.75 -1.93 18.22
C SER A 289 -17.81 -1.31 19.62
N PRO A 290 -18.75 -1.76 20.47
CA PRO A 290 -18.81 -1.32 21.86
C PRO A 290 -17.48 -1.57 22.59
N LEU A 291 -17.03 -0.59 23.37
CA LEU A 291 -15.82 -0.71 24.16
C LEU A 291 -16.14 -1.21 25.57
N GLN A 292 -15.33 -2.14 26.07
CA GLN A 292 -15.35 -2.53 27.47
C GLN A 292 -13.97 -2.24 28.07
N THR A 293 -13.94 -1.41 29.11
CA THR A 293 -12.72 -1.07 29.85
C THR A 293 -12.72 -1.71 31.22
N PHE A 294 -11.52 -1.91 31.77
CA PHE A 294 -11.32 -2.53 33.08
C PHE A 294 -10.37 -1.67 33.90
N ASP A 295 -10.72 -1.46 35.17
CA ASP A 295 -9.94 -0.63 36.10
C ASP A 295 -8.73 -1.38 36.67
N ASN A 296 -8.78 -2.72 36.74
CA ASN A 296 -7.73 -3.57 37.27
C ASN A 296 -7.18 -4.53 36.21
N ILE A 297 -5.93 -4.28 35.76
CA ILE A 297 -5.25 -5.10 34.75
C ILE A 297 -5.02 -6.55 35.18
N GLU A 298 -4.87 -6.80 36.49
CA GLU A 298 -4.52 -8.13 37.03
C GLU A 298 -5.74 -9.06 37.15
N GLU A 299 -6.94 -8.49 37.25
CA GLU A 299 -8.22 -9.23 37.35
C GLU A 299 -8.96 -9.34 36.01
N CYS A 300 -8.36 -8.86 34.92
CA CYS A 300 -8.94 -8.93 33.59
C CYS A 300 -8.97 -10.37 33.04
N ASP A 301 -10.02 -10.68 32.27
CA ASP A 301 -10.12 -11.91 31.47
C ASP A 301 -8.89 -12.12 30.58
N ILE A 302 -8.62 -13.37 30.21
CA ILE A 302 -7.47 -13.74 29.36
C ILE A 302 -7.53 -13.11 27.95
N ASP A 303 -8.70 -12.67 27.49
CA ASP A 303 -8.95 -12.12 26.16
C ASP A 303 -8.80 -10.59 26.07
N VAL A 304 -8.38 -9.92 27.15
CA VAL A 304 -8.24 -8.45 27.23
C VAL A 304 -6.85 -7.96 26.82
N LEU A 305 -6.80 -6.93 25.97
CA LEU A 305 -5.56 -6.19 25.66
C LEU A 305 -5.19 -5.28 26.84
N ARG A 306 -3.95 -5.36 27.34
CA ARG A 306 -3.51 -4.64 28.54
C ARG A 306 -2.40 -3.64 28.19
N LEU A 307 -2.56 -2.38 28.57
CA LEU A 307 -1.52 -1.35 28.50
C LEU A 307 -0.82 -1.25 29.86
N LYS A 308 0.38 -1.80 29.98
CA LYS A 308 1.15 -1.85 31.24
C LYS A 308 2.24 -0.79 31.27
N ALA A 309 2.37 -0.07 32.39
CA ALA A 309 3.47 0.87 32.57
C ALA A 309 4.78 0.13 32.85
N ARG A 310 5.85 0.49 32.14
CA ARG A 310 7.21 0.03 32.43
C ARG A 310 8.19 1.19 32.35
N ARG A 311 8.54 1.75 33.52
CA ARG A 311 9.40 2.94 33.63
C ARG A 311 8.83 4.12 32.81
N ASP A 312 9.48 4.48 31.72
CA ASP A 312 9.10 5.53 30.76
C ASP A 312 8.40 4.99 29.51
N HIS A 313 8.10 3.68 29.46
CA HIS A 313 7.46 3.03 28.32
C HIS A 313 6.07 2.47 28.66
N VAL A 314 5.26 2.29 27.61
CA VAL A 314 4.00 1.55 27.64
C VAL A 314 4.21 0.21 26.93
N ASP A 315 4.06 -0.88 27.65
CA ASP A 315 4.06 -2.22 27.08
C ASP A 315 2.62 -2.63 26.76
N ILE A 316 2.37 -3.12 25.55
CA ILE A 316 1.08 -3.74 25.18
C ILE A 316 1.19 -5.24 25.42
N ILE A 317 0.32 -5.81 26.24
CA ILE A 317 0.23 -7.26 26.48
C ILE A 317 -1.09 -7.74 25.86
N ALA A 318 -0.98 -8.67 24.91
CA ALA A 318 -2.12 -9.23 24.20
C ALA A 318 -2.32 -10.73 24.53
N PRO A 319 -3.51 -11.28 24.29
CA PRO A 319 -3.80 -12.68 24.62
C PRO A 319 -2.88 -13.70 23.93
N GLU A 320 -2.63 -14.80 24.64
CA GLU A 320 -2.06 -16.08 24.16
C GLU A 320 -2.38 -16.44 22.71
N SER A 321 -3.68 -16.54 22.47
CA SER A 321 -4.26 -16.96 21.20
C SER A 321 -3.84 -16.03 20.05
N LEU A 322 -3.70 -14.74 20.33
CA LEU A 322 -3.37 -13.70 19.36
C LEU A 322 -1.86 -13.63 19.10
N THR A 323 -1.03 -13.62 20.15
CA THR A 323 0.42 -13.44 20.02
C THR A 323 1.18 -14.73 19.76
N GLY A 324 0.66 -15.87 20.26
CA GLY A 324 1.37 -17.15 20.28
C GLY A 324 2.51 -17.19 21.32
N TYR A 325 2.57 -16.24 22.25
CA TYR A 325 3.56 -16.20 23.33
C TYR A 325 3.14 -15.32 24.52
N HIS A 326 3.66 -15.65 25.72
CA HIS A 326 3.54 -14.82 26.90
C HIS A 326 4.44 -13.57 26.85
N GLY A 327 3.88 -12.42 27.25
CA GLY A 327 4.64 -11.20 27.50
C GLY A 327 4.24 -10.03 26.59
N PRO A 328 5.03 -8.95 26.58
CA PRO A 328 4.73 -7.77 25.80
C PRO A 328 4.87 -8.00 24.30
N VAL A 329 4.06 -7.30 23.52
CA VAL A 329 4.13 -7.22 22.06
C VAL A 329 5.53 -6.75 21.66
N ARG A 330 6.23 -7.57 20.89
CA ARG A 330 7.63 -7.34 20.51
C ARG A 330 7.74 -6.35 19.34
N GLY A 331 8.86 -5.64 19.25
CA GLY A 331 9.13 -4.70 18.15
C GLY A 331 8.48 -3.32 18.29
N LEU A 332 7.68 -3.09 19.33
CA LEU A 332 7.13 -1.79 19.70
C LEU A 332 8.00 -1.10 20.77
N SER A 333 8.10 0.22 20.69
CA SER A 333 8.80 1.06 21.66
C SER A 333 8.01 2.34 21.89
N LEU A 334 6.99 2.27 22.74
CA LEU A 334 6.06 3.38 23.01
C LEU A 334 6.52 4.12 24.28
N ARG A 335 7.00 5.36 24.16
CA ARG A 335 7.47 6.15 25.31
C ARG A 335 6.41 7.12 25.78
N ILE A 336 6.13 7.12 27.08
CA ILE A 336 5.03 7.87 27.70
C ILE A 336 5.11 9.38 27.43
N HIS A 337 6.33 9.91 27.26
CA HIS A 337 6.59 11.34 27.08
C HIS A 337 6.76 11.76 25.61
N ASP A 338 6.72 10.82 24.67
CA ASP A 338 6.91 11.15 23.26
C ASP A 338 5.65 11.81 22.68
N PRO A 339 5.79 12.91 21.90
CA PRO A 339 4.67 13.49 21.18
C PRO A 339 4.07 12.46 20.21
N GLY A 340 2.79 12.12 20.38
CA GLY A 340 2.10 11.15 19.52
C GLY A 340 1.98 9.74 20.10
N VAL A 341 2.50 9.46 21.32
CA VAL A 341 2.39 8.13 21.95
C VAL A 341 0.95 7.62 22.03
N ILE A 342 -0.03 8.51 22.21
CA ILE A 342 -1.46 8.16 22.23
C ILE A 342 -1.87 7.59 20.87
N ASP A 343 -1.52 8.28 19.76
CA ASP A 343 -1.88 7.85 18.41
C ASP A 343 -1.18 6.55 18.02
N GLU A 344 0.10 6.39 18.40
CA GLU A 344 0.85 5.16 18.17
C GLU A 344 0.28 3.97 18.97
N THR A 345 -0.05 4.20 20.24
CA THR A 345 -0.66 3.17 21.11
C THR A 345 -2.01 2.75 20.56
N VAL A 346 -2.84 3.71 20.15
CA VAL A 346 -4.16 3.46 19.57
C VAL A 346 -4.03 2.74 18.22
N ALA A 347 -3.08 3.14 17.37
CA ALA A 347 -2.77 2.44 16.12
C ALA A 347 -2.41 0.98 16.40
N ALA A 348 -1.51 0.71 17.34
CA ALA A 348 -1.13 -0.65 17.71
C ALA A 348 -2.30 -1.48 18.29
N LEU A 349 -3.15 -0.88 19.15
CA LEU A 349 -4.35 -1.55 19.68
C LEU A 349 -5.33 -1.92 18.56
N THR A 350 -5.61 -0.98 17.65
CA THR A 350 -6.52 -1.21 16.52
C THR A 350 -5.96 -2.24 15.54
N HIS A 351 -4.64 -2.23 15.32
CA HIS A 351 -3.92 -3.19 14.52
C HIS A 351 -4.03 -4.60 15.09
N LEU A 352 -3.80 -4.77 16.39
CA LEU A 352 -3.97 -6.05 17.08
C LEU A 352 -5.42 -6.52 17.04
N GLY A 353 -6.39 -5.61 17.21
CA GLY A 353 -7.81 -5.93 17.06
C GLY A 353 -8.13 -6.48 15.67
N ARG A 354 -7.68 -5.79 14.61
CA ARG A 354 -7.89 -6.22 13.23
C ARG A 354 -7.13 -7.52 12.91
N PHE A 355 -5.87 -7.65 13.34
CA PHE A 355 -5.11 -8.88 13.20
C PHE A 355 -5.80 -10.07 13.89
N GLY A 356 -6.30 -9.86 15.11
CA GLY A 356 -7.07 -10.86 15.85
C GLY A 356 -8.37 -11.23 15.16
N GLN A 357 -9.09 -10.25 14.59
CA GLN A 357 -10.26 -10.53 13.77
C GLN A 357 -9.89 -11.41 12.56
N ILE A 358 -8.83 -11.07 11.83
CA ILE A 358 -8.34 -11.84 10.68
C ILE A 358 -7.96 -13.25 11.11
N LEU A 359 -7.18 -13.40 12.18
CA LEU A 359 -6.75 -14.69 12.71
C LEU A 359 -7.94 -15.61 13.04
N ASN A 360 -9.02 -15.05 13.57
CA ASN A 360 -10.22 -15.80 13.94
C ASN A 360 -11.30 -15.84 12.84
N LEU A 361 -11.01 -15.34 11.63
CA LEU A 361 -11.91 -15.55 10.50
C LEU A 361 -12.06 -17.07 10.29
N PHE A 362 -13.30 -17.53 10.19
CA PHE A 362 -13.68 -18.92 9.86
C PHE A 362 -13.53 -19.97 10.99
N ASP A 363 -13.45 -19.55 12.26
CA ASP A 363 -13.46 -20.49 13.40
C ASP A 363 -14.82 -21.22 13.56
N ASP A 364 -15.90 -20.65 12.99
CA ASP A 364 -17.22 -21.28 12.88
C ASP A 364 -17.36 -22.09 11.57
N GLY A 365 -16.70 -23.25 11.54
CA GLY A 365 -17.25 -24.46 10.91
C GLY A 365 -17.51 -24.44 9.39
N VAL A 366 -16.46 -24.64 8.59
CA VAL A 366 -16.54 -25.52 7.40
C VAL A 366 -15.53 -26.65 7.54
N ARG A 367 -15.70 -27.47 8.58
CA ARG A 367 -15.30 -28.89 8.55
C ARG A 367 -16.36 -29.71 7.79
N GLY A 368 -16.77 -29.22 6.62
CA GLY A 368 -17.74 -29.89 5.76
C GLY A 368 -17.15 -31.21 5.25
N ASN A 369 -17.95 -32.27 5.29
CA ASN A 369 -17.62 -33.59 4.75
C ASN A 369 -17.05 -33.47 3.32
N GLY A 370 -15.85 -34.02 3.12
CA GLY A 370 -15.19 -34.10 1.81
C GLY A 370 -14.12 -33.04 1.59
N ILE A 371 -13.00 -33.12 2.32
CA ILE A 371 -11.78 -32.38 1.94
C ILE A 371 -11.37 -32.86 0.55
N VAL A 372 -11.43 -31.96 -0.43
CA VAL A 372 -11.14 -32.25 -1.84
C VAL A 372 -9.76 -31.77 -2.30
N PHE A 373 -8.83 -31.58 -1.38
CA PHE A 373 -7.47 -31.13 -1.68
C PHE A 373 -6.47 -31.60 -0.62
N ASP A 374 -5.18 -31.63 -0.98
CA ASP A 374 -4.07 -31.80 -0.02
C ASP A 374 -3.21 -30.55 0.04
N ILE A 375 -2.71 -30.23 1.22
CA ILE A 375 -1.76 -29.14 1.46
C ILE A 375 -0.57 -29.70 2.24
N SER A 376 0.64 -29.29 1.84
CA SER A 376 1.84 -29.57 2.63
C SER A 376 2.83 -28.41 2.53
N VAL A 377 3.36 -27.98 3.68
CA VAL A 377 4.53 -27.09 3.74
C VAL A 377 5.71 -27.86 4.32
N LEU A 378 6.76 -28.01 3.52
CA LEU A 378 7.96 -28.76 3.87
C LEU A 378 9.14 -27.82 4.12
N LYS A 379 9.77 -27.92 5.28
CA LYS A 379 10.99 -27.16 5.64
C LYS A 379 12.21 -27.75 4.95
N ARG A 380 13.03 -26.91 4.30
CA ARG A 380 14.34 -27.29 3.74
C ARG A 380 15.44 -26.76 4.67
N GLN A 381 16.53 -27.50 4.84
CA GLN A 381 17.60 -27.26 5.82
C GLN A 381 17.98 -25.76 5.98
N THR A 382 18.17 -25.34 7.23
CA THR A 382 18.42 -23.95 7.65
C THR A 382 19.91 -23.60 7.66
N ASN A 383 20.25 -22.41 7.19
CA ASN A 383 21.47 -21.72 7.60
C ASN A 383 21.10 -20.70 8.69
N GLN A 384 21.34 -21.05 9.96
CA GLN A 384 21.20 -20.18 11.14
C GLN A 384 19.74 -19.75 11.47
N GLY A 385 19.39 -19.73 12.76
CA GLY A 385 18.00 -19.60 13.27
C GLY A 385 17.27 -18.27 13.05
N THR A 386 17.60 -17.51 12.01
CA THR A 386 16.95 -16.24 11.65
C THR A 386 16.22 -16.27 10.30
N SER A 387 16.40 -17.35 9.53
CA SER A 387 15.70 -17.54 8.25
C SER A 387 15.47 -19.03 7.96
N GLY A 388 14.34 -19.34 7.32
CA GLY A 388 13.99 -20.69 6.90
C GLY A 388 13.35 -20.69 5.51
N THR A 389 13.77 -21.64 4.67
CA THR A 389 13.18 -21.85 3.34
C THR A 389 12.20 -23.01 3.39
N PHE A 390 11.01 -22.79 2.82
CA PHE A 390 9.91 -23.73 2.81
C PHE A 390 9.43 -23.97 1.38
N THR A 391 8.92 -25.17 1.14
CA THR A 391 8.22 -25.54 -0.10
C THR A 391 6.76 -25.73 0.23
N TYR A 392 5.89 -24.94 -0.38
CA TYR A 392 4.45 -25.11 -0.33
C TYR A 392 4.00 -26.00 -1.49
N ARG A 393 3.11 -26.95 -1.21
CA ARG A 393 2.41 -27.75 -2.21
C ARG A 393 0.93 -27.81 -1.92
N PHE A 394 0.15 -27.68 -2.98
CA PHE A 394 -1.30 -27.86 -2.96
C PHE A 394 -1.71 -28.77 -4.12
N HIS A 395 -2.58 -29.74 -3.87
CA HIS A 395 -3.11 -30.64 -4.89
C HIS A 395 -4.64 -30.66 -4.83
N ASN A 396 -5.29 -30.31 -5.94
CA ASN A 396 -6.74 -30.34 -6.07
C ASN A 396 -7.22 -31.76 -6.41
N LYS A 397 -7.83 -32.48 -5.47
CA LYS A 397 -8.40 -33.82 -5.66
C LYS A 397 -9.81 -33.82 -6.22
N SER A 398 -10.46 -32.65 -6.34
CA SER A 398 -11.79 -32.54 -6.94
C SER A 398 -11.72 -32.56 -8.47
N ALA A 399 -12.89 -32.71 -9.10
CA ALA A 399 -13.05 -32.43 -10.53
C ALA A 399 -13.25 -30.93 -10.82
N ASN A 400 -13.58 -30.13 -9.81
CA ASN A 400 -13.91 -28.72 -9.94
C ASN A 400 -12.64 -27.86 -9.98
N THR A 401 -12.75 -26.65 -10.53
CA THR A 401 -11.66 -25.68 -10.45
C THR A 401 -11.71 -24.96 -9.10
N LEU A 402 -10.56 -24.92 -8.42
CA LEU A 402 -10.38 -24.22 -7.15
C LEU A 402 -9.52 -22.97 -7.36
N TYR A 403 -9.80 -21.94 -6.58
CA TYR A 403 -9.06 -20.69 -6.54
C TYR A 403 -8.33 -20.58 -5.21
N VAL A 404 -7.00 -20.47 -5.26
CA VAL A 404 -6.13 -20.62 -4.09
C VAL A 404 -5.31 -19.34 -3.88
N THR A 405 -5.34 -18.82 -2.66
CA THR A 405 -4.49 -17.73 -2.19
C THR A 405 -3.80 -18.13 -0.90
N VAL A 406 -2.51 -17.84 -0.77
CA VAL A 406 -1.71 -18.13 0.42
C VAL A 406 -1.26 -16.83 1.06
N LEU A 407 -1.57 -16.66 2.33
CA LEU A 407 -1.22 -15.52 3.17
C LEU A 407 -0.19 -15.95 4.24
N ASN A 408 0.69 -15.04 4.62
CA ASN A 408 1.52 -15.14 5.81
C ASN A 408 1.03 -14.14 6.87
N LEU A 409 0.63 -14.65 8.03
CA LEU A 409 0.40 -13.88 9.24
C LEU A 409 1.64 -14.02 10.12
N GLY A 410 2.53 -13.03 10.09
CA GLY A 410 3.85 -13.17 10.69
C GLY A 410 4.01 -12.55 12.08
N PRO A 411 5.21 -12.68 12.69
CA PRO A 411 5.45 -12.38 14.10
C PRO A 411 5.47 -10.87 14.43
N GLY A 412 5.48 -10.00 13.41
CA GLY A 412 5.26 -8.56 13.55
C GLY A 412 3.79 -8.16 13.36
N PHE A 413 2.86 -9.11 13.46
CA PHE A 413 1.41 -8.93 13.26
C PHE A 413 1.05 -8.38 11.87
N HIS A 414 1.90 -8.60 10.87
CA HIS A 414 1.58 -8.30 9.49
C HIS A 414 0.74 -9.42 8.88
N VAL A 415 -0.02 -9.08 7.85
CA VAL A 415 -0.72 -10.04 6.99
C VAL A 415 -0.29 -9.75 5.57
N LYS A 416 0.27 -10.72 4.87
CA LYS A 416 0.79 -10.53 3.52
C LYS A 416 0.43 -11.68 2.60
N GLN A 417 -0.07 -11.40 1.41
CA GLN A 417 -0.23 -12.40 0.37
C GLN A 417 1.13 -12.81 -0.18
N ILE A 418 1.46 -14.09 -0.06
CA ILE A 418 2.72 -14.66 -0.54
C ILE A 418 2.56 -15.43 -1.85
N CYS A 419 1.33 -15.89 -2.15
CA CYS A 419 1.02 -16.51 -3.43
C CYS A 419 -0.46 -16.35 -3.79
N PRO A 420 -0.79 -16.00 -5.04
CA PRO A 420 0.12 -15.46 -6.05
C PRO A 420 0.60 -14.03 -5.67
N PRO A 421 1.61 -13.45 -6.34
CA PRO A 421 2.13 -12.13 -5.98
C PRO A 421 1.25 -10.96 -6.44
N TYR A 422 0.15 -11.22 -7.14
CA TYR A 422 -0.79 -10.23 -7.66
C TYR A 422 -2.15 -10.35 -6.99
N ASP A 423 -2.95 -9.29 -7.05
CA ASP A 423 -4.28 -9.20 -6.44
C ASP A 423 -5.36 -9.99 -7.21
N SER A 424 -5.20 -11.31 -7.24
CA SER A 424 -6.22 -12.28 -7.66
C SER A 424 -5.80 -13.68 -7.22
N PRO A 425 -6.72 -14.64 -7.00
CA PRO A 425 -6.35 -15.98 -6.58
C PRO A 425 -5.76 -16.81 -7.72
N LYS A 426 -4.93 -17.80 -7.38
CA LYS A 426 -4.38 -18.74 -8.35
C LYS A 426 -5.41 -19.81 -8.69
N MET A 427 -5.75 -19.93 -9.97
CA MET A 427 -6.64 -20.98 -10.48
C MET A 427 -5.91 -22.34 -10.55
N VAL A 428 -6.52 -23.39 -9.99
CA VAL A 428 -6.04 -24.77 -9.99
C VAL A 428 -7.17 -25.70 -10.44
N HIS A 429 -7.06 -26.25 -11.65
CA HIS A 429 -8.05 -27.18 -12.21
C HIS A 429 -8.09 -28.50 -11.42
N GLY A 430 -9.15 -29.29 -11.62
CA GLY A 430 -9.29 -30.60 -11.00
C GLY A 430 -8.11 -31.53 -11.35
N GLY A 431 -7.53 -32.19 -10.35
CA GLY A 431 -6.29 -32.97 -10.46
C GLY A 431 -5.01 -32.14 -10.61
N GLY A 432 -5.09 -30.81 -10.60
CA GLY A 432 -3.96 -29.90 -10.75
C GLY A 432 -3.19 -29.66 -9.45
N GLU A 433 -1.95 -29.18 -9.58
CA GLU A 433 -1.06 -28.87 -8.46
C GLU A 433 -0.60 -27.41 -8.48
N LEU A 434 -0.33 -26.85 -7.30
CA LEU A 434 0.29 -25.55 -7.09
C LEU A 434 1.48 -25.71 -6.14
N ASP A 435 2.67 -25.50 -6.68
CA ASP A 435 3.94 -25.65 -5.96
C ASP A 435 4.77 -24.36 -6.06
N PHE A 436 5.24 -23.85 -4.93
CA PHE A 436 6.18 -22.74 -4.89
C PHE A 436 7.08 -22.79 -3.66
N ARG A 437 8.18 -22.02 -3.72
CA ARG A 437 9.12 -21.87 -2.61
C ARG A 437 9.02 -20.47 -2.04
N PHE A 438 9.17 -20.36 -0.73
CA PHE A 438 9.23 -19.09 -0.04
C PHE A 438 10.22 -19.14 1.12
N THR A 439 10.69 -17.97 1.52
CA THR A 439 11.60 -17.81 2.65
C THR A 439 10.91 -16.97 3.70
N VAL A 440 10.93 -17.45 4.94
CA VAL A 440 10.53 -16.67 6.12
C VAL A 440 11.81 -16.16 6.76
N THR A 441 11.89 -14.85 6.97
CA THR A 441 13.04 -14.19 7.58
C THR A 441 12.57 -13.35 8.74
N LEU A 442 13.21 -13.50 9.90
CA LEU A 442 12.87 -12.70 11.07
C LEU A 442 13.22 -11.21 10.82
N PRO A 443 12.26 -10.28 10.95
CA PRO A 443 12.49 -8.84 10.81
C PRO A 443 13.53 -8.33 11.81
N ASP A 444 14.32 -7.32 11.42
CA ASP A 444 15.39 -6.76 12.26
C ASP A 444 14.88 -6.25 13.62
N LYS A 445 13.70 -5.64 13.66
CA LYS A 445 13.06 -5.18 14.91
C LYS A 445 12.74 -6.30 15.90
N LEU A 446 12.72 -7.56 15.45
CA LEU A 446 12.50 -8.74 16.27
C LEU A 446 13.77 -9.55 16.52
N ARG A 447 14.91 -9.17 15.93
CA ARG A 447 16.19 -9.83 16.15
C ARG A 447 16.74 -9.42 17.51
N ASP A 448 16.55 -10.28 18.49
CA ASP A 448 17.16 -10.10 19.81
C ASP A 448 18.63 -10.57 19.81
N VAL A 449 19.49 -9.84 20.51
CA VAL A 449 20.95 -10.09 20.61
C VAL A 449 21.29 -10.89 21.88
N GLY A 450 20.29 -11.23 22.70
CA GLY A 450 20.44 -11.98 23.95
C GLY A 450 20.65 -13.50 23.83
N ALA A 451 21.07 -14.13 24.93
CA ALA A 451 21.37 -15.56 25.00
C ALA A 451 20.14 -16.51 24.90
N ASN A 452 18.93 -15.99 25.10
CA ASN A 452 17.69 -16.76 25.01
C ASN A 452 16.83 -16.21 23.87
N LYS A 453 16.97 -16.79 22.67
CA LYS A 453 16.23 -16.34 21.48
C LYS A 453 14.78 -16.80 21.59
N PRO A 454 13.81 -15.88 21.71
CA PRO A 454 12.42 -16.28 21.83
C PRO A 454 11.92 -16.87 20.51
N ARG A 455 11.05 -17.88 20.58
CA ARG A 455 10.41 -18.44 19.39
C ARG A 455 9.49 -17.40 18.74
N HIS A 456 9.45 -17.41 17.41
CA HIS A 456 8.54 -16.60 16.61
C HIS A 456 7.61 -17.49 15.79
N ARG A 457 6.33 -17.12 15.74
CA ARG A 457 5.27 -17.85 15.03
C ARG A 457 4.91 -17.10 13.74
N ASP A 458 4.89 -17.83 12.63
CA ASP A 458 4.26 -17.44 11.38
C ASP A 458 3.09 -18.40 11.12
N VAL A 459 1.93 -17.90 10.71
CA VAL A 459 0.79 -18.73 10.28
C VAL A 459 0.66 -18.62 8.77
N ILE A 460 0.91 -19.73 8.07
CA ILE A 460 0.67 -19.84 6.63
C ILE A 460 -0.77 -20.25 6.44
N ARG A 461 -1.58 -19.31 5.95
CA ARG A 461 -3.01 -19.49 5.74
C ARG A 461 -3.31 -19.66 4.26
N THR A 462 -3.95 -20.75 3.90
CA THR A 462 -4.47 -20.99 2.55
C THR A 462 -5.96 -20.72 2.50
N MET A 463 -6.35 -19.72 1.71
CA MET A 463 -7.71 -19.39 1.36
C MET A 463 -8.09 -20.11 0.06
N ILE A 464 -9.19 -20.85 0.07
CA ILE A 464 -9.64 -21.62 -1.09
C ILE A 464 -11.10 -21.30 -1.34
N THR A 465 -11.44 -20.99 -2.59
CA THR A 465 -12.83 -20.83 -3.03
C THR A 465 -13.10 -21.71 -4.24
N GLN A 466 -14.33 -22.22 -4.35
CA GLN A 466 -14.83 -22.87 -5.55
C GLN A 466 -15.73 -21.89 -6.30
N ASP A 467 -15.69 -21.92 -7.64
CA ASP A 467 -16.61 -21.20 -8.54
C ASP A 467 -16.57 -19.66 -8.50
N LYS A 468 -15.86 -19.05 -7.53
CA LYS A 468 -15.73 -17.60 -7.39
C LYS A 468 -14.30 -17.17 -7.15
N GLN A 469 -13.84 -16.16 -7.89
CA GLN A 469 -12.54 -15.52 -7.68
C GLN A 469 -12.67 -14.39 -6.66
N ILE A 470 -12.09 -14.58 -5.48
CA ILE A 470 -12.11 -13.59 -4.41
C ILE A 470 -10.69 -13.05 -4.19
N SER A 471 -10.57 -11.73 -4.20
CA SER A 471 -9.35 -11.04 -3.77
C SER A 471 -9.28 -11.08 -2.25
N TRP A 472 -8.13 -11.47 -1.70
CA TRP A 472 -7.88 -11.42 -0.26
C TRP A 472 -6.92 -10.28 0.11
N LYS A 473 -6.57 -9.42 -0.85
CA LYS A 473 -5.61 -8.32 -0.68
C LYS A 473 -6.09 -7.31 0.36
N ALA A 474 -7.41 -7.16 0.52
CA ALA A 474 -8.02 -6.33 1.56
C ALA A 474 -7.73 -6.77 3.01
N LEU A 475 -7.21 -7.99 3.21
CA LEU A 475 -6.79 -8.49 4.52
C LEU A 475 -5.35 -8.10 4.87
N GLU A 476 -4.57 -7.56 3.93
CA GLU A 476 -3.18 -7.24 4.20
C GLU A 476 -3.04 -6.17 5.29
N LEU A 477 -2.08 -6.40 6.17
CA LEU A 477 -1.71 -5.49 7.24
C LEU A 477 -0.19 -5.29 7.19
N PRO A 478 0.30 -4.06 7.39
CA PRO A 478 1.72 -3.82 7.53
C PRO A 478 2.25 -4.44 8.82
N TYR A 479 3.54 -4.29 9.09
CA TYR A 479 4.02 -4.57 10.43
C TYR A 479 3.39 -3.64 11.45
N ILE A 480 3.18 -4.14 12.68
CA ILE A 480 2.54 -3.36 13.75
C ILE A 480 3.26 -2.05 14.08
N TRP A 481 4.59 -2.03 13.94
CA TRP A 481 5.40 -0.83 14.19
C TRP A 481 5.37 0.18 13.03
N ASP A 482 4.78 -0.18 11.90
CA ASP A 482 4.54 0.69 10.74
C ASP A 482 3.06 1.12 10.68
N ALA A 483 2.21 0.62 11.58
CA ALA A 483 0.78 0.94 11.65
C ALA A 483 0.47 2.45 11.77
N PRO A 484 1.30 3.30 12.40
CA PRO A 484 1.09 4.75 12.42
C PRO A 484 1.39 5.45 11.08
N GLU A 485 2.25 4.89 10.22
CA GLU A 485 2.84 5.56 9.05
C GLU A 485 2.14 5.23 7.71
N VAL A 486 1.02 4.53 7.77
CA VAL A 486 0.28 3.99 6.63
C VAL A 486 -0.13 5.11 5.65
N LYS A 487 0.47 5.13 4.44
CA LYS A 487 0.21 6.10 3.36
C LYS A 487 -0.45 5.42 2.15
N LEU A 488 -1.35 6.17 1.51
CA LEU A 488 -2.21 5.75 0.40
C LEU A 488 -1.44 5.47 -0.90
N HIS A 489 -1.61 4.30 -1.51
CA HIS A 489 -1.26 4.04 -2.92
C HIS A 489 -2.34 3.21 -3.63
N THR A 490 -2.76 3.68 -4.80
CA THR A 490 -3.73 3.04 -5.69
C THR A 490 -3.05 2.07 -6.64
N THR A 491 -3.48 0.81 -6.65
CA THR A 491 -3.36 -0.03 -7.84
C THR A 491 -4.76 -0.22 -8.40
N ASP A 492 -4.95 0.23 -9.64
CA ASP A 492 -6.23 0.18 -10.34
C ASP A 492 -6.47 -1.25 -10.82
N ARG A 493 -7.62 -1.86 -10.49
CA ARG A 493 -8.11 -3.12 -11.08
C ARG A 493 -9.58 -3.39 -10.77
N ASP A 494 -10.31 -3.69 -11.84
CA ASP A 494 -11.74 -3.99 -11.87
C ASP A 494 -12.03 -5.45 -11.44
N ILE A 495 -12.84 -5.63 -10.40
CA ILE A 495 -13.46 -6.93 -10.06
C ILE A 495 -14.98 -6.76 -10.10
N ARG A 496 -15.68 -7.69 -10.76
CA ARG A 496 -17.14 -7.71 -10.85
C ARG A 496 -17.72 -8.68 -9.80
N PRO A 497 -18.74 -8.28 -9.03
CA PRO A 497 -19.47 -9.23 -8.19
C PRO A 497 -20.32 -10.15 -9.07
N LEU A 498 -20.45 -11.41 -8.65
CA LEU A 498 -21.47 -12.35 -9.14
C LEU A 498 -22.07 -13.07 -7.93
N ASP A 499 -23.37 -13.33 -7.97
CA ASP A 499 -24.27 -13.80 -6.92
C ASP A 499 -23.87 -15.04 -6.06
N ASP A 500 -24.77 -15.28 -5.11
CA ASP A 500 -24.80 -16.07 -3.88
C ASP A 500 -24.21 -17.49 -3.81
N THR A 501 -23.66 -17.75 -2.62
CA THR A 501 -23.22 -19.03 -2.05
C THR A 501 -22.12 -19.77 -2.83
N PHE A 502 -20.88 -19.36 -2.57
CA PHE A 502 -19.69 -20.12 -2.99
C PHE A 502 -19.14 -20.95 -1.83
N GLN A 503 -18.58 -22.12 -2.15
CA GLN A 503 -17.86 -22.91 -1.16
C GLN A 503 -16.48 -22.31 -0.91
N HIS A 504 -16.11 -22.19 0.37
CA HIS A 504 -14.78 -21.72 0.77
C HIS A 504 -14.21 -22.57 1.90
N TRP A 505 -12.88 -22.63 1.94
CA TRP A 505 -12.11 -23.31 2.98
C TRP A 505 -10.93 -22.44 3.39
N VAL A 506 -10.56 -22.58 4.67
CA VAL A 506 -9.35 -21.98 5.24
C VAL A 506 -8.53 -23.08 5.90
N HIS A 507 -7.23 -23.08 5.61
CA HIS A 507 -6.28 -24.02 6.19
C HIS A 507 -5.07 -23.29 6.74
N ASP A 508 -4.78 -23.49 8.02
CA ASP A 508 -3.65 -22.86 8.70
C ASP A 508 -2.56 -23.87 9.00
N GLN A 509 -1.32 -23.49 8.67
CA GLN A 509 -0.12 -24.20 9.07
C GLN A 509 0.83 -23.26 9.83
N GLU A 510 1.10 -23.57 11.10
CA GLU A 510 2.03 -22.82 11.91
C GLU A 510 3.49 -23.19 11.61
N LEU A 511 4.32 -22.18 11.42
CA LEU A 511 5.76 -22.29 11.29
C LEU A 511 6.43 -21.59 12.48
N TYR A 512 7.49 -22.22 12.99
CA TYR A 512 8.28 -21.68 14.09
C TYR A 512 9.73 -21.48 13.64
N LEU A 513 10.23 -20.26 13.83
CA LEU A 513 11.63 -19.89 13.64
C LEU A 513 12.36 -19.75 14.98
#